data_AF-A0A9D7QMD7-F1
#
_entry.id   AF-A0A9D7QMD7-F1
#
_cell.length_a   1.000
_cell.length_b   1.000
_cell.length_c   1.000
_cell.angle_alpha   90.00
_cell.angle_beta   90.00
_cell.angle_gamma   90.00
#
_symmetry.space_group_name_H-M   'P 1'
#
loop_
_entity.id
_entity.type
_entity.pdbx_description
1 polymer ?
#
loop_
_entity_poly.entity_id
_entity_poly.type
_entity_poly.pdbx_seq_one_letter_code
_entity_poly.pdbx_strand_id
1 'polypeptide(L)'
;MTDPSAILRKAAWPRQLGLACCAALLFLPAACSQGEQAQQAATAPGAAAPGALHIQAETFRALATIGLLKGLQAYGTPEANLRIKELGGEFFTTPGWEGNWQLFLSTALTTVARGDGDAPLVGYYHPASDTMLLTGWKQQADGRWRIVSAEVLPGAVVRGSPPPWSLARKWKSLDLYPPEALARTTAETIAAFTAAFGGSGDPLAAIPSETRAGLATLAAVPFEDFQAEIAPVYATDGKSADIVRLWGEVRDEALTGKTARGGDLAQGVAALARLNVKVRDSATPVAYVATDKAEVLMLASQLEPGLAIALKTDKTSGSAQLVRLDVVSYRAFGEAASKGGEQ
;
A
#
# COMPACT_ATOMS: atom_id res chain seq x y z
N MET A 1 0.72 43.81 12.04
CA MET A 1 0.17 43.06 13.18
C MET A 1 -1.33 42.98 12.97
N THR A 2 -1.80 41.84 12.48
CA THR A 2 -3.19 41.62 12.07
C THR A 2 -3.60 40.25 12.60
N ASP A 3 -4.72 40.27 13.31
CA ASP A 3 -5.34 39.22 14.11
C ASP A 3 -5.86 38.05 13.24
N PRO A 4 -5.49 36.79 13.51
CA PRO A 4 -5.91 35.64 12.72
C PRO A 4 -7.22 34.97 13.20
N SER A 5 -8.01 35.60 14.07
CA SER A 5 -9.24 34.99 14.62
C SER A 5 -10.53 35.32 13.84
N ALA A 6 -10.58 35.10 12.51
CA ALA A 6 -11.83 35.40 11.76
C ALA A 6 -12.03 34.67 10.42
N ILE A 7 -11.85 33.34 10.29
CA ILE A 7 -12.45 32.58 9.18
C ILE A 7 -12.94 31.20 9.66
N LEU A 8 -14.07 31.20 10.38
CA LEU A 8 -14.92 30.03 10.56
C LEU A 8 -16.36 30.51 10.63
N ARG A 9 -17.13 30.32 9.55
CA ARG A 9 -18.59 30.03 9.59
C ARG A 9 -19.23 29.90 8.20
N LYS A 10 -19.99 28.80 8.08
CA LYS A 10 -21.21 28.57 7.28
C LYS A 10 -21.05 28.07 5.83
N ALA A 11 -21.18 26.75 5.66
CA ALA A 11 -21.89 26.18 4.52
C ALA A 11 -23.20 25.58 5.03
N ALA A 12 -24.32 26.21 4.68
CA ALA A 12 -25.67 25.75 4.96
C ALA A 12 -26.15 24.89 3.79
N TRP A 13 -26.69 23.70 4.09
CA TRP A 13 -27.39 22.87 3.10
C TRP A 13 -28.85 23.32 2.96
N PRO A 14 -29.39 23.44 1.74
CA PRO A 14 -30.81 23.67 1.56
C PRO A 14 -31.60 22.35 1.59
N ARG A 15 -32.73 22.39 2.31
CA ARG A 15 -33.77 21.36 2.35
C ARG A 15 -34.86 21.68 1.32
N GLN A 16 -35.32 20.62 0.62
CA GLN A 16 -36.68 20.38 0.11
C GLN A 16 -37.14 21.21 -1.12
N LEU A 17 -37.94 20.73 -2.09
CA LEU A 17 -38.95 19.65 -2.19
C LEU A 17 -39.31 19.44 -3.70
N GLY A 18 -39.81 18.26 -4.09
CA GLY A 18 -40.61 18.10 -5.33
C GLY A 18 -40.61 16.72 -6.03
N LEU A 19 -41.62 15.89 -5.71
CA LEU A 19 -41.97 14.58 -6.28
C LEU A 19 -42.19 14.56 -7.80
N ALA A 20 -41.90 13.43 -8.49
CA ALA A 20 -42.91 12.41 -8.85
C ALA A 20 -42.38 11.27 -9.78
N CYS A 21 -42.74 10.04 -9.40
CA CYS A 21 -43.04 8.84 -10.21
C CYS A 21 -42.05 8.35 -11.29
N CYS A 22 -41.40 7.20 -10.99
CA CYS A 22 -41.65 5.96 -11.75
C CYS A 22 -41.15 4.76 -10.94
N ALA A 23 -42.07 3.83 -10.67
CA ALA A 23 -41.82 2.59 -9.97
C ALA A 23 -41.11 1.59 -10.90
N ALA A 24 -39.88 1.21 -10.56
CA ALA A 24 -39.28 -0.04 -10.97
C ALA A 24 -38.72 -0.70 -9.71
N LEU A 25 -39.55 -1.58 -9.11
CA LEU A 25 -39.14 -2.50 -8.07
C LEU A 25 -38.23 -3.56 -8.71
N LEU A 26 -36.94 -3.23 -8.82
CA LEU A 26 -35.89 -4.22 -8.99
C LEU A 26 -35.51 -4.68 -7.59
N PHE A 27 -35.93 -5.90 -7.24
CA PHE A 27 -35.36 -6.66 -6.15
C PHE A 27 -33.87 -6.89 -6.45
N LEU A 28 -33.01 -5.99 -5.97
CA LEU A 28 -31.60 -6.25 -5.84
C LEU A 28 -31.43 -7.34 -4.77
N PRO A 29 -30.82 -8.50 -5.06
CA PRO A 29 -30.34 -9.35 -3.99
C PRO A 29 -29.35 -8.52 -3.16
N ALA A 30 -29.43 -8.64 -1.84
CA ALA A 30 -28.58 -7.95 -0.89
C ALA A 30 -27.13 -7.92 -1.40
N ALA A 31 -26.61 -6.72 -1.63
CA ALA A 31 -25.24 -6.50 -2.03
C ALA A 31 -24.34 -7.13 -0.96
N CYS A 32 -23.75 -8.29 -1.26
CA CYS A 32 -22.54 -8.72 -0.57
C CYS A 32 -21.58 -7.53 -0.62
N SER A 33 -21.12 -7.06 0.53
CA SER A 33 -20.22 -5.93 0.56
C SER A 33 -18.98 -6.27 -0.27
N GLN A 34 -18.42 -5.34 -1.03
CA GLN A 34 -17.18 -5.58 -1.78
C GLN A 34 -16.04 -6.09 -0.86
N GLY A 35 -16.14 -5.85 0.46
CA GLY A 35 -15.29 -6.45 1.48
C GLY A 35 -15.41 -7.99 1.60
N GLU A 36 -16.61 -8.57 1.51
CA GLU A 36 -16.80 -10.03 1.51
C GLU A 36 -16.24 -10.68 0.23
N GLN A 37 -16.34 -9.98 -0.92
CA GLN A 37 -15.73 -10.43 -2.17
C GLN A 37 -14.19 -10.40 -2.10
N ALA A 38 -13.60 -9.39 -1.45
CA ALA A 38 -12.16 -9.33 -1.18
C ALA A 38 -11.70 -10.43 -0.19
N GLN A 39 -12.55 -10.80 0.76
CA GLN A 39 -12.28 -11.86 1.75
C GLN A 39 -12.36 -13.27 1.13
N GLN A 40 -13.24 -13.50 0.14
CA GLN A 40 -13.29 -14.74 -0.64
C GLN A 40 -12.12 -14.88 -1.63
N ALA A 41 -11.66 -13.77 -2.21
CA ALA A 41 -10.54 -13.80 -3.15
C ALA A 41 -9.17 -13.98 -2.45
N ALA A 42 -9.07 -13.75 -1.13
CA ALA A 42 -7.91 -14.16 -0.32
C ALA A 42 -7.74 -15.69 -0.22
N THR A 43 -8.73 -16.49 -0.64
CA THR A 43 -8.69 -17.96 -0.63
C THR A 43 -8.59 -18.63 -2.01
N ALA A 44 -8.43 -17.86 -3.10
CA ALA A 44 -8.38 -18.44 -4.45
C ALA A 44 -6.98 -18.99 -4.82
N PRO A 45 -6.85 -20.29 -5.17
CA PRO A 45 -5.64 -20.83 -5.77
C PRO A 45 -5.72 -20.69 -7.30
N GLY A 46 -4.82 -19.91 -7.90
CA GLY A 46 -4.82 -19.73 -9.36
C GLY A 46 -3.93 -18.61 -9.88
N ALA A 47 -2.66 -18.58 -9.49
CA ALA A 47 -1.67 -17.73 -10.12
C ALA A 47 -0.81 -18.57 -11.07
N ALA A 48 -0.60 -18.11 -12.31
CA ALA A 48 0.51 -18.59 -13.11
C ALA A 48 1.81 -18.45 -12.29
N ALA A 49 2.69 -19.45 -12.36
CA ALA A 49 3.93 -19.43 -11.60
C ALA A 49 4.74 -18.17 -11.95
N PRO A 50 5.28 -17.44 -10.97
CA PRO A 50 6.06 -16.24 -11.24
C PRO A 50 7.28 -16.58 -12.11
N GLY A 51 7.56 -15.73 -13.11
CA GLY A 51 8.75 -15.87 -13.95
C GLY A 51 10.05 -15.73 -13.15
N ALA A 52 11.16 -16.22 -13.71
CA ALA A 52 12.45 -16.29 -13.00
C ALA A 52 12.90 -14.94 -12.43
N LEU A 53 12.71 -13.84 -13.16
CA LEU A 53 13.06 -12.50 -12.68
C LEU A 53 12.23 -12.06 -11.47
N HIS A 54 10.93 -12.38 -11.43
CA HIS A 54 10.08 -12.04 -10.29
C HIS A 54 10.58 -12.71 -9.01
N ILE A 55 10.99 -13.98 -9.10
CA ILE A 55 11.58 -14.72 -7.97
C ILE A 55 12.86 -14.03 -7.47
N GLN A 56 13.74 -13.60 -8.38
CA GLN A 56 14.97 -12.88 -8.01
C GLN A 56 14.67 -11.52 -7.38
N ALA A 57 13.69 -10.79 -7.92
CA ALA A 57 13.29 -9.49 -7.42
C ALA A 57 12.65 -9.55 -6.02
N GLU A 58 11.79 -10.55 -5.77
CA GLU A 58 11.25 -10.82 -4.42
C GLU A 58 12.33 -11.28 -3.45
N THR A 59 13.29 -12.09 -3.91
CA THR A 59 14.43 -12.51 -3.08
C THR A 59 15.29 -11.30 -2.69
N PHE A 60 15.55 -10.37 -3.62
CA PHE A 60 16.19 -9.10 -3.31
C PHE A 60 15.40 -8.33 -2.25
N ARG A 61 14.09 -8.12 -2.45
CA ARG A 61 13.24 -7.38 -1.49
C ARG A 61 13.31 -8.00 -0.09
N ALA A 62 13.13 -9.31 0.01
CA ALA A 62 13.14 -10.03 1.28
C ALA A 62 14.51 -9.92 1.99
N LEU A 63 15.62 -10.11 1.26
CA LEU A 63 16.96 -9.95 1.84
C LEU A 63 17.25 -8.49 2.23
N ALA A 64 16.89 -7.54 1.37
CA ALA A 64 17.12 -6.12 1.59
C ALA A 64 16.28 -5.56 2.74
N THR A 65 15.12 -6.15 3.02
CA THR A 65 14.31 -5.85 4.22
C THR A 65 15.04 -6.22 5.51
N ILE A 66 15.75 -7.36 5.53
CA ILE A 66 16.51 -7.82 6.71
C ILE A 66 17.87 -7.11 6.80
N GLY A 67 18.46 -6.77 5.67
CA GLY A 67 19.73 -6.06 5.59
C GLY A 67 20.00 -5.58 4.18
N LEU A 68 19.80 -4.27 3.95
CA LEU A 68 19.91 -3.64 2.64
C LEU A 68 21.23 -4.00 1.93
N LEU A 69 22.36 -3.85 2.63
CA LEU A 69 23.68 -4.11 2.04
C LEU A 69 23.84 -5.57 1.58
N LYS A 70 23.20 -6.54 2.23
CA LYS A 70 23.21 -7.95 1.80
C LYS A 70 22.43 -8.12 0.50
N GLY A 71 21.25 -7.50 0.41
CA GLY A 71 20.46 -7.48 -0.82
C GLY A 71 21.22 -6.84 -1.98
N LEU A 72 21.80 -5.65 -1.76
CA LEU A 72 22.60 -4.93 -2.74
C LEU A 72 23.86 -5.68 -3.16
N GLN A 73 24.57 -6.33 -2.24
CA GLN A 73 25.72 -7.16 -2.56
C GLN A 73 25.33 -8.39 -3.39
N ALA A 74 24.17 -8.99 -3.08
CA ALA A 74 23.69 -10.19 -3.75
C ALA A 74 23.10 -9.90 -5.13
N TYR A 75 22.53 -8.71 -5.35
CA TYR A 75 21.71 -8.41 -6.53
C TYR A 75 22.06 -7.13 -7.29
N GLY A 76 22.77 -6.17 -6.72
CA GLY A 76 23.15 -4.95 -7.44
C GLY A 76 24.52 -5.04 -8.11
N THR A 77 24.72 -4.24 -9.16
CA THR A 77 26.08 -3.87 -9.60
C THR A 77 26.65 -2.77 -8.70
N PRO A 78 27.98 -2.53 -8.72
CA PRO A 78 28.57 -1.42 -7.97
C PRO A 78 27.91 -0.07 -8.24
N GLU A 79 27.60 0.22 -9.50
CA GLU A 79 26.99 1.48 -9.93
C GLU A 79 25.54 1.60 -9.41
N ALA A 80 24.76 0.53 -9.51
CA ALA A 80 23.39 0.51 -8.96
C ALA A 80 23.39 0.66 -7.44
N ASN A 81 24.35 0.05 -6.74
CA ASN A 81 24.48 0.16 -5.29
C ASN A 81 24.81 1.60 -4.86
N LEU A 82 25.70 2.28 -5.59
CA LEU A 82 25.98 3.70 -5.37
C LEU A 82 24.73 4.54 -5.64
N ARG A 83 24.01 4.28 -6.73
CA ARG A 83 22.78 5.01 -7.05
C ARG A 83 21.68 4.84 -6.00
N ILE A 84 21.48 3.63 -5.47
CA ILE A 84 20.50 3.38 -4.40
C ILE A 84 20.88 4.11 -3.10
N LYS A 85 22.19 4.20 -2.80
CA LYS A 85 22.67 5.02 -1.68
C LYS A 85 22.40 6.51 -1.90
N GLU A 86 22.70 7.03 -3.09
CA GLU A 86 22.42 8.43 -3.46
C GLU A 86 20.93 8.75 -3.38
N LEU A 87 20.09 7.90 -3.97
CA LEU A 87 18.63 7.99 -3.86
C LEU A 87 18.18 7.99 -2.40
N GLY A 88 18.84 7.23 -1.52
CA GLY A 88 18.57 7.26 -0.09
C GLY A 88 18.77 8.64 0.55
N GLY A 89 19.73 9.44 0.05
CA GLY A 89 19.93 10.83 0.48
C GLY A 89 18.99 11.84 -0.19
N GLU A 90 18.43 11.52 -1.36
CA GLU A 90 17.46 12.36 -2.07
C GLU A 90 16.02 12.12 -1.60
N PHE A 91 15.68 10.88 -1.29
CA PHE A 91 14.32 10.40 -0.99
C PHE A 91 14.00 10.41 0.51
N PHE A 92 14.97 10.10 1.37
CA PHE A 92 14.76 10.10 2.80
C PHE A 92 15.32 11.36 3.44
N THR A 93 14.49 12.04 4.22
CA THR A 93 14.85 13.27 4.93
C THR A 93 15.38 13.00 6.33
N THR A 94 15.18 11.79 6.85
CA THR A 94 15.73 11.33 8.13
C THR A 94 17.09 10.66 7.93
N PRO A 95 18.05 10.84 8.86
CA PRO A 95 19.30 10.08 8.85
C PRO A 95 19.07 8.56 8.90
N GLY A 96 20.02 7.78 8.37
CA GLY A 96 19.93 6.31 8.39
C GLY A 96 19.25 5.72 7.16
N TRP A 97 19.67 6.16 5.97
CA TRP A 97 19.13 5.71 4.67
C TRP A 97 18.99 4.18 4.52
N GLU A 98 19.89 3.38 5.12
CA GLU A 98 19.78 1.91 5.08
C GLU A 98 18.53 1.39 5.79
N GLY A 99 18.23 1.93 6.98
CA GLY A 99 17.05 1.57 7.76
C GLY A 99 15.75 2.05 7.09
N ASN A 100 15.79 3.22 6.46
CA ASN A 100 14.64 3.75 5.71
C ASN A 100 14.33 2.91 4.46
N TRP A 101 15.35 2.41 3.75
CA TRP A 101 15.15 1.44 2.66
C TRP A 101 14.62 0.11 3.17
N GLN A 102 15.09 -0.38 4.31
CA GLN A 102 14.55 -1.60 4.93
C GLN A 102 13.06 -1.41 5.26
N LEU A 103 12.68 -0.28 5.86
CA LEU A 103 11.29 0.06 6.11
C LEU A 103 10.48 0.10 4.82
N PHE A 104 10.98 0.80 3.79
CA PHE A 104 10.32 0.88 2.48
C PHE A 104 10.11 -0.51 1.86
N LEU A 105 11.16 -1.33 1.78
CA LEU A 105 11.10 -2.63 1.13
C LEU A 105 10.29 -3.67 1.93
N SER A 106 10.13 -3.44 3.25
CA SER A 106 9.41 -4.36 4.13
C SER A 106 7.96 -4.58 3.70
N THR A 107 7.30 -3.58 3.12
CA THR A 107 5.88 -3.68 2.71
C THR A 107 5.65 -3.29 1.24
N ALA A 108 6.74 -3.15 0.47
CA ALA A 108 6.65 -2.89 -0.96
C ALA A 108 6.18 -4.13 -1.73
N LEU A 109 5.34 -3.91 -2.73
CA LEU A 109 4.86 -4.90 -3.68
C LEU A 109 5.80 -4.96 -4.89
N THR A 110 6.32 -6.15 -5.19
CA THR A 110 7.14 -6.35 -6.39
C THR A 110 6.26 -6.59 -7.61
N THR A 111 6.45 -5.78 -8.65
CA THR A 111 5.82 -5.96 -9.96
C THR A 111 6.90 -5.94 -11.04
N VAL A 112 6.85 -6.87 -11.98
CA VAL A 112 7.80 -6.96 -13.09
C VAL A 112 7.14 -6.45 -14.36
N ALA A 113 7.83 -5.57 -15.08
CA ALA A 113 7.49 -5.15 -16.43
C ALA A 113 8.62 -5.54 -17.40
N ARG A 114 8.28 -5.95 -18.63
CA ARG A 114 9.24 -6.42 -19.66
C ARG A 114 10.13 -7.57 -19.19
N GLY A 115 9.60 -8.53 -18.43
CA GLY A 115 10.39 -9.57 -17.77
C GLY A 115 11.23 -10.47 -18.69
N ASP A 116 10.96 -10.45 -19.99
CA ASP A 116 11.60 -11.17 -21.09
C ASP A 116 12.39 -10.27 -22.06
N GLY A 117 12.43 -8.96 -21.83
CA GLY A 117 13.17 -8.00 -22.67
C GLY A 117 14.66 -7.91 -22.34
N ASP A 118 15.42 -7.13 -23.13
CA ASP A 118 16.86 -6.92 -22.93
C ASP A 118 17.19 -6.06 -21.69
N ALA A 119 16.21 -5.31 -21.19
CA ALA A 119 16.31 -4.44 -20.03
C ALA A 119 14.99 -4.47 -19.22
N PRO A 120 14.69 -5.56 -18.52
CA PRO A 120 13.51 -5.66 -17.69
C PRO A 120 13.49 -4.61 -16.58
N LEU A 121 12.29 -4.17 -16.25
CA LEU A 121 12.03 -3.22 -15.18
C LEU A 121 11.28 -3.89 -14.04
N VAL A 122 11.67 -3.61 -12.81
CA VAL A 122 10.97 -4.09 -11.62
C VAL A 122 10.63 -2.90 -10.74
N GLY A 123 9.34 -2.76 -10.46
CA GLY A 123 8.82 -1.77 -9.53
C GLY A 123 8.59 -2.39 -8.16
N TYR A 124 9.13 -1.76 -7.12
CA TYR A 124 8.81 -2.01 -5.71
C TYR A 124 7.90 -0.87 -5.24
N TYR A 125 6.59 -1.08 -5.32
CA TYR A 125 5.60 -0.07 -4.97
C TYR A 125 5.23 -0.16 -3.49
N HIS A 126 5.37 0.93 -2.72
CA HIS A 126 4.97 0.99 -1.32
C HIS A 126 3.56 1.61 -1.21
N PRO A 127 2.50 0.81 -0.98
CA PRO A 127 1.11 1.29 -1.07
C PRO A 127 0.79 2.48 -0.18
N ALA A 128 1.20 2.41 1.09
CA ALA A 128 0.79 3.38 2.09
C ALA A 128 1.43 4.76 1.92
N SER A 129 2.61 4.81 1.27
CA SER A 129 3.32 6.06 0.94
C SER A 129 3.08 6.47 -0.50
N ASP A 130 2.41 5.64 -1.33
CA ASP A 130 2.15 5.94 -2.73
C ASP A 130 3.42 6.32 -3.52
N THR A 131 4.48 5.53 -3.36
CA THR A 131 5.79 5.72 -4.01
C THR A 131 6.34 4.41 -4.55
N MET A 132 7.23 4.47 -5.54
CA MET A 132 7.82 3.31 -6.18
C MET A 132 9.33 3.44 -6.32
N LEU A 133 10.07 2.42 -5.91
CA LEU A 133 11.45 2.21 -6.35
C LEU A 133 11.40 1.42 -7.67
N LEU A 134 11.77 2.07 -8.77
CA LEU A 134 11.96 1.47 -10.07
C LEU A 134 13.39 0.97 -10.20
N THR A 135 13.58 -0.28 -10.62
CA THR A 135 14.89 -0.88 -10.83
C THR A 135 14.99 -1.48 -12.22
N GLY A 136 16.09 -1.21 -12.92
CA GLY A 136 16.43 -1.89 -14.16
C GLY A 136 17.25 -3.14 -13.85
N TRP A 137 16.95 -4.24 -14.53
CA TRP A 137 17.59 -5.53 -14.33
C TRP A 137 18.27 -6.02 -15.60
N LYS A 138 19.37 -6.76 -15.45
CA LYS A 138 20.08 -7.40 -16.56
C LYS A 138 20.65 -8.75 -16.14
N GLN A 139 20.46 -9.76 -16.97
CA GLN A 139 21.12 -11.04 -16.80
C GLN A 139 22.60 -10.91 -17.19
N GLN A 140 23.49 -11.27 -16.28
CA GLN A 140 24.93 -11.27 -16.49
C GLN A 140 25.35 -12.52 -17.27
N ALA A 141 26.59 -12.52 -17.79
CA ALA A 141 27.14 -13.66 -18.52
C ALA A 141 27.19 -14.97 -17.71
N ASP A 142 27.20 -14.89 -16.37
CA ASP A 142 27.12 -16.03 -15.46
C ASP A 142 25.69 -16.52 -15.20
N GLY A 143 24.70 -15.96 -15.91
CA GLY A 143 23.29 -16.31 -15.80
C GLY A 143 22.55 -15.64 -14.64
N ARG A 144 23.23 -14.87 -13.76
CA ARG A 144 22.59 -14.20 -12.62
C ARG A 144 21.94 -12.90 -13.03
N TRP A 145 20.77 -12.62 -12.48
CA TRP A 145 20.12 -11.33 -12.60
C TRP A 145 20.76 -10.30 -11.66
N ARG A 146 20.98 -9.09 -12.18
CA ARG A 146 21.52 -7.94 -11.43
C ARG A 146 20.72 -6.67 -11.67
N ILE A 147 20.53 -5.88 -10.62
CA ILE A 147 20.06 -4.49 -10.71
C ILE A 147 21.19 -3.65 -11.29
N VAL A 148 20.91 -2.95 -12.38
CA VAL A 148 21.86 -2.10 -13.13
C VAL A 148 21.49 -0.61 -13.08
N SER A 149 20.25 -0.28 -12.72
CA SER A 149 19.78 1.09 -12.54
C SER A 149 18.69 1.16 -11.48
N ALA A 150 18.52 2.34 -10.89
CA ALA A 150 17.48 2.61 -9.91
C ALA A 150 16.98 4.05 -10.00
N GLU A 151 15.67 4.23 -9.80
CA GLU A 151 14.98 5.52 -9.72
C GLU A 151 13.86 5.45 -8.69
N VAL A 152 13.51 6.57 -8.07
CA VAL A 152 12.34 6.67 -7.18
C VAL A 152 11.30 7.56 -7.82
N LEU A 153 10.06 7.08 -7.87
CA LEU A 153 8.95 7.73 -8.53
C LEU A 153 7.80 7.97 -7.54
N PRO A 154 7.19 9.17 -7.54
CA PRO A 154 5.88 9.37 -6.93
C PRO A 154 4.83 8.50 -7.65
N GLY A 155 3.86 7.96 -6.92
CA GLY A 155 2.80 7.14 -7.52
C GLY A 155 2.00 7.87 -8.60
N ALA A 156 1.87 9.20 -8.50
CA ALA A 156 1.23 10.01 -9.55
C ALA A 156 1.96 9.91 -10.90
N VAL A 157 3.29 9.85 -10.89
CA VAL A 157 4.12 9.66 -12.09
C VAL A 157 3.94 8.25 -12.64
N VAL A 158 3.95 7.23 -11.78
CA VAL A 158 3.70 5.84 -12.19
C VAL A 158 2.34 5.68 -12.86
N ARG A 159 1.32 6.39 -12.37
CA ARG A 159 -0.02 6.44 -12.95
C ARG A 159 -0.14 7.30 -14.23
N GLY A 160 0.94 7.92 -14.69
CA GLY A 160 0.93 8.77 -15.89
C GLY A 160 0.17 10.09 -15.72
N SER A 161 0.05 10.60 -14.48
CA SER A 161 -0.57 11.91 -14.25
C SER A 161 0.28 13.02 -14.90
N PRO A 162 -0.33 14.06 -15.50
CA PRO A 162 0.42 15.20 -16.01
C PRO A 162 0.92 16.10 -14.85
N PRO A 163 2.03 16.83 -15.04
CA PRO A 163 2.44 17.86 -14.09
C PRO A 163 1.47 19.07 -14.10
N PRO A 164 1.35 19.83 -13.00
CA PRO A 164 2.03 19.60 -11.72
C PRO A 164 1.44 18.37 -10.99
N TRP A 165 2.30 17.49 -10.51
CA TRP A 165 1.88 16.27 -9.84
C TRP A 165 1.37 16.56 -8.43
N SER A 166 0.24 15.98 -8.07
CA SER A 166 -0.19 15.91 -6.68
C SER A 166 0.77 15.00 -5.91
N LEU A 167 1.41 15.54 -4.87
CA LEU A 167 2.24 14.77 -3.93
C LEU A 167 1.43 14.19 -2.77
N ALA A 168 0.13 14.46 -2.70
CA ALA A 168 -0.74 13.79 -1.73
C ALA A 168 -0.90 12.31 -2.09
N ARG A 169 -0.80 11.43 -1.07
CA ARG A 169 -1.06 9.99 -1.18
C ARG A 169 -2.47 9.75 -1.75
N LYS A 170 -2.57 9.18 -2.96
CA LYS A 170 -3.84 9.14 -3.71
C LYS A 170 -4.98 8.46 -2.95
N TRP A 171 -4.69 7.37 -2.24
CA TRP A 171 -5.69 6.63 -1.47
C TRP A 171 -6.35 7.47 -0.37
N LYS A 172 -5.67 8.49 0.17
CA LYS A 172 -6.23 9.42 1.17
C LYS A 172 -7.16 10.48 0.58
N SER A 173 -7.13 10.66 -0.73
CA SER A 173 -8.01 11.60 -1.44
C SER A 173 -9.36 10.99 -1.83
N LEU A 174 -9.52 9.67 -1.65
CA LEU A 174 -10.74 8.96 -1.99
C LEU A 174 -11.72 9.01 -0.81
N ASP A 175 -12.99 9.32 -1.10
CA ASP A 175 -14.07 9.24 -0.12
C ASP A 175 -14.53 7.76 0.03
N LEU A 176 -13.63 6.93 0.54
CA LEU A 176 -13.81 5.49 0.71
C LEU A 176 -13.28 5.05 2.08
N TYR A 177 -13.72 3.88 2.53
CA TYR A 177 -13.12 3.24 3.70
C TYR A 177 -11.61 3.00 3.45
N PRO A 178 -10.69 3.38 4.38
CA PRO A 178 -9.26 3.43 4.06
C PRO A 178 -8.64 2.16 3.47
N PRO A 179 -8.96 0.94 3.95
CA PRO A 179 -8.47 -0.30 3.34
C PRO A 179 -8.92 -0.49 1.90
N GLU A 180 -10.17 -0.14 1.58
CA GLU A 180 -10.72 -0.22 0.22
C GLU A 180 -10.04 0.82 -0.69
N ALA A 181 -9.85 2.05 -0.19
CA ALA A 181 -9.15 3.12 -0.90
C ALA A 181 -7.70 2.75 -1.25
N LEU A 182 -6.99 2.16 -0.28
CA LEU A 182 -5.61 1.73 -0.44
C LEU A 182 -5.51 0.56 -1.43
N ALA A 183 -6.38 -0.44 -1.31
CA ALA A 183 -6.41 -1.58 -2.21
C ALA A 183 -6.72 -1.17 -3.65
N ARG A 184 -7.70 -0.28 -3.84
CA ARG A 184 -8.05 0.28 -5.15
C ARG A 184 -6.89 1.03 -5.78
N THR A 185 -6.30 1.99 -5.05
CA THR A 185 -5.17 2.79 -5.55
C THR A 185 -3.97 1.91 -5.90
N THR A 186 -3.74 0.86 -5.11
CA THR A 186 -2.68 -0.11 -5.35
C THR A 186 -2.90 -0.88 -6.65
N ALA A 187 -4.10 -1.42 -6.85
CA ALA A 187 -4.46 -2.11 -8.09
C ALA A 187 -4.32 -1.19 -9.31
N GLU A 188 -4.84 0.04 -9.22
CA GLU A 188 -4.73 1.06 -10.28
C GLU A 188 -3.26 1.37 -10.61
N THR A 189 -2.40 1.50 -9.60
CA THR A 189 -0.98 1.85 -9.79
C THR A 189 -0.18 0.70 -10.37
N ILE A 190 -0.42 -0.54 -9.93
CA ILE A 190 0.22 -1.74 -10.48
C ILE A 190 -0.21 -1.96 -11.94
N ALA A 191 -1.50 -1.76 -12.25
CA ALA A 191 -2.00 -1.83 -13.61
C ALA A 191 -1.35 -0.76 -14.51
N ALA A 192 -1.30 0.50 -14.04
CA ALA A 192 -0.66 1.59 -14.76
C ALA A 192 0.84 1.34 -14.98
N PHE A 193 1.55 0.83 -13.97
CA PHE A 193 2.94 0.43 -14.10
C PHE A 193 3.12 -0.62 -15.20
N THR A 194 2.31 -1.68 -15.18
CA THR A 194 2.41 -2.76 -16.17
C THR A 194 2.13 -2.25 -17.59
N ALA A 195 1.16 -1.35 -17.75
CA ALA A 195 0.82 -0.76 -19.04
C ALA A 195 1.89 0.20 -19.57
N ALA A 196 2.34 1.17 -18.75
CA ALA A 196 3.28 2.21 -19.18
C ALA A 196 4.73 1.69 -19.28
N PHE A 197 5.12 0.79 -18.38
CA PHE A 197 6.48 0.27 -18.28
C PHE A 197 6.63 -1.07 -19.00
N GLY A 198 5.60 -1.59 -19.69
CA GLY A 198 5.66 -2.85 -20.45
C GLY A 198 6.17 -2.75 -21.89
N GLY A 199 6.33 -1.55 -22.45
CA GLY A 199 6.77 -1.32 -23.85
C GLY A 199 8.26 -1.58 -24.11
N SER A 200 8.85 -1.02 -25.18
CA SER A 200 10.31 -1.12 -25.42
C SER A 200 11.07 0.19 -25.19
N GLY A 201 10.40 1.35 -25.25
CA GLY A 201 11.01 2.66 -25.02
C GLY A 201 11.20 3.01 -23.55
N ASP A 202 11.99 4.04 -23.24
CA ASP A 202 12.09 4.56 -21.87
C ASP A 202 10.74 5.18 -21.45
N PRO A 203 10.06 4.62 -20.43
CA PRO A 203 8.74 5.10 -20.00
C PRO A 203 8.77 6.51 -19.40
N LEU A 204 9.95 7.02 -19.05
CA LEU A 204 10.15 8.36 -18.50
C LEU A 204 10.73 9.34 -19.52
N ALA A 205 10.86 8.96 -20.79
CA ALA A 205 11.45 9.80 -21.84
C ALA A 205 10.71 11.13 -22.06
N ALA A 206 9.40 11.18 -21.75
CA ALA A 206 8.60 12.39 -21.86
C ALA A 206 8.85 13.40 -20.71
N ILE A 207 9.53 12.98 -19.63
CA ILE A 207 9.86 13.84 -18.50
C ILE A 207 11.21 14.52 -18.78
N PRO A 208 11.28 15.86 -18.76
CA PRO A 208 12.55 16.58 -18.93
C PRO A 208 13.60 16.10 -17.93
N SER A 209 14.87 16.02 -18.33
CA SER A 209 15.96 15.48 -17.49
C SER A 209 16.09 16.20 -16.14
N GLU A 210 15.93 17.52 -16.12
CA GLU A 210 15.95 18.33 -14.89
C GLU A 210 14.81 17.94 -13.95
N THR A 211 13.61 17.71 -14.50
CA THR A 211 12.45 17.25 -13.71
C THR A 211 12.64 15.81 -13.24
N ARG A 212 13.22 14.94 -14.09
CA ARG A 212 13.50 13.54 -13.74
C ARG A 212 14.49 13.44 -12.57
N ALA A 213 15.52 14.30 -12.56
CA ALA A 213 16.48 14.38 -11.46
C ALA A 213 15.82 14.74 -10.12
N GLY A 214 14.71 15.48 -10.13
CA GLY A 214 13.96 15.86 -8.93
C GLY A 214 12.92 14.84 -8.45
N LEU A 215 12.69 13.73 -9.16
CA LEU A 215 11.61 12.79 -8.84
C LEU A 215 11.75 12.13 -7.47
N ALA A 216 12.98 11.80 -7.06
CA ALA A 216 13.24 11.22 -5.75
C ALA A 216 12.89 12.19 -4.62
N THR A 217 13.25 13.47 -4.76
CA THR A 217 12.89 14.53 -3.82
C THR A 217 11.37 14.79 -3.80
N LEU A 218 10.70 14.72 -4.94
CA LEU A 218 9.23 14.84 -4.99
C LEU A 218 8.55 13.63 -4.30
N ALA A 219 9.11 12.43 -4.45
CA ALA A 219 8.61 11.23 -3.79
C ALA A 219 8.82 11.27 -2.26
N ALA A 220 9.81 12.03 -1.77
CA ALA A 220 10.08 12.16 -0.34
C ALA A 220 8.85 12.65 0.43
N VAL A 221 8.11 13.62 -0.13
CA VAL A 221 6.95 14.24 0.52
C VAL A 221 5.89 13.21 0.97
N PRO A 222 5.31 12.37 0.09
CA PRO A 222 4.33 11.39 0.54
C PRO A 222 4.92 10.27 1.42
N PHE A 223 6.24 10.02 1.35
CA PHE A 223 6.90 9.07 2.25
C PHE A 223 7.09 9.65 3.66
N GLU A 224 7.44 10.92 3.78
CA GLU A 224 7.47 11.64 5.06
C GLU A 224 6.08 11.70 5.70
N ASP A 225 5.05 12.04 4.92
CA ASP A 225 3.66 12.03 5.37
C ASP A 225 3.23 10.65 5.91
N PHE A 226 3.70 9.58 5.26
CA PHE A 226 3.50 8.22 5.73
C PHE A 226 4.20 7.98 7.07
N GLN A 227 5.49 8.31 7.19
CA GLN A 227 6.25 8.12 8.43
C GLN A 227 5.65 8.91 9.60
N ALA A 228 5.28 10.17 9.39
CA ALA A 228 4.66 11.02 10.38
C ALA A 228 3.30 10.48 10.85
N GLU A 229 2.53 9.86 9.96
CA GLU A 229 1.23 9.25 10.28
C GLU A 229 1.37 8.00 11.16
N ILE A 230 2.37 7.15 10.90
CA ILE A 230 2.55 5.90 11.65
C ILE A 230 3.36 6.08 12.94
N ALA A 231 4.14 7.16 13.07
CA ALA A 231 4.99 7.40 14.25
C ALA A 231 4.22 7.30 15.59
N PRO A 232 3.00 7.88 15.74
CA PRO A 232 2.23 7.74 16.98
C PRO A 232 1.84 6.29 17.30
N VAL A 233 1.76 5.39 16.32
CA VAL A 233 1.43 3.98 16.56
C VAL A 233 2.59 3.25 17.24
N TYR A 234 3.83 3.63 16.93
CA TYR A 234 5.04 3.04 17.52
C TYR A 234 5.43 3.63 18.87
N ALA A 235 5.01 4.85 19.18
CA ALA A 235 5.27 5.48 20.47
C ALA A 235 4.61 4.76 21.65
N THR A 236 3.60 3.91 21.36
CA THR A 236 2.80 3.10 22.32
C THR A 236 2.18 3.86 23.50
N ASP A 237 2.26 5.19 23.47
CA ASP A 237 1.58 6.13 24.34
C ASP A 237 0.58 7.00 23.55
N GLY A 238 -0.43 7.54 24.24
CA GLY A 238 -1.40 8.45 23.62
C GLY A 238 -2.52 7.80 22.81
N LYS A 239 -2.98 8.50 21.76
CA LYS A 239 -4.30 8.26 21.12
C LYS A 239 -4.42 6.92 20.37
N SER A 240 -3.30 6.32 19.96
CA SER A 240 -3.22 5.06 19.20
C SER A 240 -3.13 3.82 20.10
N ALA A 241 -2.86 3.99 21.41
CA ALA A 241 -2.55 2.88 22.31
C ALA A 241 -3.68 1.84 22.37
N ASP A 242 -4.93 2.29 22.36
CA ASP A 242 -6.09 1.40 22.42
C ASP A 242 -6.22 0.49 21.19
N ILE A 243 -6.06 1.03 19.97
CA ILE A 243 -6.16 0.22 18.75
C ILE A 243 -4.96 -0.73 18.60
N VAL A 244 -3.79 -0.35 19.09
CA VAL A 244 -2.61 -1.22 19.15
C VAL A 244 -2.82 -2.37 20.14
N ARG A 245 -3.38 -2.09 21.33
CA ARG A 245 -3.76 -3.13 22.29
C ARG A 245 -4.80 -4.09 21.70
N LEU A 246 -5.83 -3.54 21.04
CA LEU A 246 -6.86 -4.35 20.35
C LEU A 246 -6.26 -5.24 19.26
N TRP A 247 -5.24 -4.77 18.53
CA TRP A 247 -4.51 -5.63 17.59
C TRP A 247 -3.84 -6.80 18.31
N GLY A 248 -3.19 -6.58 19.44
CA GLY A 248 -2.63 -7.64 20.28
C GLY A 248 -3.68 -8.68 20.68
N GLU A 249 -4.82 -8.22 21.20
CA GLU A 249 -5.94 -9.10 21.61
C GLU A 249 -6.48 -9.94 20.46
N VAL A 250 -6.80 -9.31 19.33
CA VAL A 250 -7.33 -10.00 18.14
C VAL A 250 -6.32 -11.00 17.57
N ARG A 251 -5.04 -10.64 17.55
CA ARG A 251 -3.97 -11.54 17.10
C ARG A 251 -3.87 -12.77 18.01
N ASP A 252 -3.99 -12.60 19.33
CA ASP A 252 -3.94 -13.69 20.30
C ASP A 252 -5.20 -14.57 20.25
N GLU A 253 -6.39 -13.97 20.05
CA GLU A 253 -7.63 -14.69 19.75
C GLU A 253 -7.49 -15.57 18.50
N ALA A 254 -6.92 -15.03 17.42
CA ALA A 254 -6.69 -15.77 16.19
C ALA A 254 -5.63 -16.87 16.36
N LEU A 255 -4.59 -16.65 17.15
CA LEU A 255 -3.57 -17.65 17.46
C LEU A 255 -4.14 -18.83 18.27
N THR A 256 -5.01 -18.54 19.24
CA THR A 256 -5.60 -19.57 20.11
C THR A 256 -6.84 -20.22 19.52
N GLY A 257 -7.42 -19.65 18.46
CA GLY A 257 -8.69 -20.08 17.88
C GLY A 257 -9.89 -19.83 18.80
N LYS A 258 -9.73 -18.97 19.82
CA LYS A 258 -10.76 -18.67 20.82
C LYS A 258 -11.10 -17.19 20.75
N THR A 259 -12.34 -16.89 20.37
CA THR A 259 -12.87 -15.51 20.40
C THR A 259 -14.23 -15.49 21.08
N ALA A 260 -14.45 -14.46 21.91
CA ALA A 260 -15.76 -14.15 22.48
C ALA A 260 -16.57 -13.20 21.58
N ARG A 261 -15.99 -12.76 20.46
CA ARG A 261 -16.64 -11.85 19.50
C ARG A 261 -17.70 -12.63 18.72
N GLY A 262 -18.81 -11.97 18.41
CA GLY A 262 -19.90 -12.52 17.61
C GLY A 262 -19.91 -11.96 16.17
N GLY A 263 -20.77 -12.53 15.33
CA GLY A 263 -21.05 -12.03 13.98
C GLY A 263 -19.82 -11.88 13.10
N ASP A 264 -19.76 -10.77 12.35
CA ASP A 264 -18.70 -10.48 11.37
C ASP A 264 -17.30 -10.41 12.00
N LEU A 265 -17.21 -9.98 13.26
CA LEU A 265 -15.92 -9.95 13.97
C LEU A 265 -15.38 -11.36 14.22
N ALA A 266 -16.25 -12.32 14.57
CA ALA A 266 -15.85 -13.72 14.72
C ALA A 266 -15.32 -14.28 13.40
N GLN A 267 -15.96 -13.92 12.28
CA GLN A 267 -15.51 -14.30 10.94
C GLN A 267 -14.16 -13.66 10.58
N GLY A 268 -13.96 -12.38 10.91
CA GLY A 268 -12.68 -11.69 10.76
C GLY A 268 -11.55 -12.37 11.54
N VAL A 269 -11.79 -12.76 12.80
CA VAL A 269 -10.82 -13.50 13.62
C VAL A 269 -10.53 -14.87 13.00
N ALA A 270 -11.57 -15.57 12.52
CA ALA A 270 -11.40 -16.86 11.84
C ALA A 270 -10.61 -16.72 10.53
N ALA A 271 -10.81 -15.65 9.76
CA ALA A 271 -10.01 -15.36 8.57
C ALA A 271 -8.55 -15.09 8.92
N LEU A 272 -8.30 -14.31 9.97
CA LEU A 272 -6.95 -14.06 10.50
C LEU A 272 -6.26 -15.35 10.99
N ALA A 273 -7.01 -16.26 11.61
CA ALA A 273 -6.51 -17.54 12.10
C ALA A 273 -6.11 -18.51 10.97
N ARG A 274 -6.62 -18.32 9.75
CA ARG A 274 -6.25 -19.12 8.57
C ARG A 274 -4.92 -18.70 7.95
N LEU A 275 -4.41 -17.52 8.29
CA LEU A 275 -3.11 -17.08 7.81
C LEU A 275 -1.99 -17.91 8.43
N ASN A 276 -0.90 -18.09 7.68
CA ASN A 276 0.32 -18.64 8.26
C ASN A 276 0.75 -17.76 9.45
N VAL A 277 1.09 -18.38 10.57
CA VAL A 277 1.48 -17.68 11.81
C VAL A 277 2.61 -16.68 11.55
N LYS A 278 3.64 -17.04 10.77
CA LYS A 278 4.74 -16.12 10.45
C LYS A 278 4.28 -14.93 9.62
N VAL A 279 3.38 -15.15 8.66
CA VAL A 279 2.80 -14.08 7.82
C VAL A 279 2.02 -13.10 8.69
N ARG A 280 1.12 -13.60 9.54
CA ARG A 280 0.35 -12.80 10.49
C ARG A 280 1.25 -12.02 11.45
N ASP A 281 2.22 -12.70 12.06
CA ASP A 281 3.05 -12.10 13.10
C ASP A 281 4.10 -11.13 12.52
N SER A 282 4.35 -11.19 11.21
CA SER A 282 5.14 -10.20 10.47
C SER A 282 4.36 -8.92 10.11
N ALA A 283 3.08 -8.82 10.48
CA ALA A 283 2.26 -7.64 10.17
C ALA A 283 2.71 -6.42 10.98
N THR A 284 3.03 -5.33 10.28
CA THR A 284 3.50 -4.07 10.87
C THR A 284 2.57 -2.92 10.48
N PRO A 285 2.37 -1.90 11.35
CA PRO A 285 1.58 -0.72 11.01
C PRO A 285 2.07 -0.03 9.73
N VAL A 286 1.15 0.21 8.79
CA VAL A 286 1.40 0.93 7.54
C VAL A 286 0.50 2.15 7.34
N ALA A 287 -0.65 2.22 8.02
CA ALA A 287 -1.48 3.43 8.01
C ALA A 287 -2.30 3.52 9.29
N TYR A 288 -2.56 4.74 9.73
CA TYR A 288 -3.42 5.03 10.87
C TYR A 288 -4.25 6.27 10.60
N VAL A 289 -5.57 6.10 10.61
CA VAL A 289 -6.53 7.17 10.35
C VAL A 289 -7.43 7.30 11.56
N ALA A 290 -7.45 8.48 12.17
CA ALA A 290 -8.27 8.75 13.35
C ALA A 290 -9.19 9.95 13.12
N THR A 291 -10.43 9.83 13.58
CA THR A 291 -11.44 10.89 13.65
C THR A 291 -11.92 11.04 15.09
N ASP A 292 -12.85 11.94 15.33
CA ASP A 292 -13.55 12.07 16.61
C ASP A 292 -14.40 10.83 16.95
N LYS A 293 -14.88 10.11 15.93
CA LYS A 293 -15.83 8.99 16.10
C LYS A 293 -15.23 7.60 15.87
N ALA A 294 -14.17 7.49 15.10
CA ALA A 294 -13.64 6.20 14.69
C ALA A 294 -12.13 6.26 14.42
N GLU A 295 -11.49 5.11 14.51
CA GLU A 295 -10.11 4.92 14.06
C GLU A 295 -9.99 3.70 13.17
N VAL A 296 -8.99 3.74 12.30
CA VAL A 296 -8.60 2.63 11.45
C VAL A 296 -7.09 2.45 11.57
N LEU A 297 -6.67 1.25 11.97
CA LEU A 297 -5.28 0.81 11.91
C LEU A 297 -5.15 -0.21 10.79
N MET A 298 -4.20 0.01 9.90
CA MET A 298 -3.87 -0.92 8.83
C MET A 298 -2.47 -1.45 9.05
N LEU A 299 -2.32 -2.76 8.94
CA LEU A 299 -1.05 -3.47 9.02
C LEU A 299 -0.81 -4.20 7.69
N ALA A 300 0.44 -4.30 7.26
CA ALA A 300 0.83 -5.12 6.12
C ALA A 300 1.86 -6.16 6.54
N SER A 301 1.76 -7.37 6.01
CA SER A 301 2.73 -8.44 6.27
C SER A 301 4.05 -8.15 5.57
N GLN A 302 5.17 -8.30 6.28
CA GLN A 302 6.49 -8.16 5.66
C GLN A 302 6.88 -9.36 4.78
N LEU A 303 6.31 -10.54 5.10
CA LEU A 303 6.51 -11.77 4.34
C LEU A 303 5.60 -11.86 3.12
N GLU A 304 4.36 -11.38 3.23
CA GLU A 304 3.36 -11.34 2.16
C GLU A 304 2.83 -9.91 1.99
N PRO A 305 3.59 -8.99 1.38
CA PRO A 305 3.22 -7.56 1.31
C PRO A 305 1.92 -7.30 0.55
N GLY A 306 1.46 -8.27 -0.26
CA GLY A 306 0.15 -8.27 -0.92
C GLY A 306 -1.05 -8.40 0.03
N LEU A 307 -0.81 -8.70 1.30
CA LEU A 307 -1.81 -8.89 2.34
C LEU A 307 -1.76 -7.76 3.38
N ALA A 308 -2.92 -7.18 3.64
CA ALA A 308 -3.14 -6.20 4.69
C ALA A 308 -4.20 -6.68 5.69
N ILE A 309 -4.07 -6.24 6.93
CA ILE A 309 -5.03 -6.46 8.01
C ILE A 309 -5.51 -5.09 8.45
N ALA A 310 -6.82 -4.90 8.54
CA ALA A 310 -7.39 -3.63 8.96
C ALA A 310 -8.30 -3.82 10.19
N LEU A 311 -8.09 -2.98 11.19
CA LEU A 311 -8.93 -2.87 12.37
C LEU A 311 -9.64 -1.53 12.33
N LYS A 312 -10.97 -1.54 12.49
CA LYS A 312 -11.75 -0.32 12.69
C LYS A 312 -12.34 -0.31 14.09
N THR A 313 -12.16 0.79 14.79
CA THR A 313 -12.78 1.03 16.09
C THR A 313 -13.81 2.14 16.03
N ASP A 314 -14.83 2.06 16.88
CA ASP A 314 -15.73 3.14 17.21
C ASP A 314 -15.32 3.73 18.57
N LYS A 315 -15.36 5.07 18.67
CA LYS A 315 -15.02 5.87 19.86
C LYS A 315 -16.22 6.55 20.50
N THR A 316 -17.42 6.37 19.95
CA THR A 316 -18.62 7.07 20.41
C THR A 316 -19.03 6.72 21.85
N SER A 317 -18.62 5.56 22.37
CA SER A 317 -18.98 5.07 23.72
C SER A 317 -17.92 5.31 24.81
N GLY A 318 -16.87 6.11 24.53
CA GLY A 318 -15.83 6.44 25.52
C GLY A 318 -14.75 5.36 25.71
N SER A 319 -14.90 4.18 25.09
CA SER A 319 -13.85 3.18 24.91
C SER A 319 -13.76 2.75 23.45
N ALA A 320 -12.55 2.51 22.94
CA ALA A 320 -12.37 2.03 21.58
C ALA A 320 -12.95 0.61 21.46
N GLN A 321 -14.05 0.46 20.72
CA GLN A 321 -14.65 -0.84 20.45
C GLN A 321 -14.33 -1.27 19.03
N LEU A 322 -13.77 -2.47 18.86
CA LEU A 322 -13.55 -3.04 17.54
C LEU A 322 -14.91 -3.30 16.88
N VAL A 323 -15.14 -2.69 15.72
CA VAL A 323 -16.39 -2.81 14.95
C VAL A 323 -16.20 -3.46 13.59
N ARG A 324 -14.94 -3.53 13.09
CA ARG A 324 -14.61 -4.24 11.84
C ARG A 324 -13.19 -4.80 11.91
N LEU A 325 -13.00 -6.00 11.36
CA LEU A 325 -11.72 -6.65 11.21
C LEU A 325 -11.66 -7.28 9.81
N ASP A 326 -10.81 -6.73 8.95
CA ASP A 326 -10.68 -7.17 7.57
C ASP A 326 -9.30 -7.79 7.33
N VAL A 327 -9.26 -8.87 6.54
CA VAL A 327 -8.03 -9.38 5.91
C VAL A 327 -8.17 -9.11 4.41
N VAL A 328 -7.37 -8.19 3.89
CA VAL A 328 -7.45 -7.66 2.53
C VAL A 328 -6.28 -8.17 1.71
N SER A 329 -6.55 -8.72 0.53
CA SER A 329 -5.52 -9.03 -0.47
C SER A 329 -5.59 -7.99 -1.59
N TYR A 330 -4.51 -7.24 -1.82
CA TYR A 330 -4.45 -6.23 -2.89
C TYR A 330 -4.59 -6.87 -4.27
N ARG A 331 -4.06 -8.08 -4.42
CA ARG A 331 -4.17 -8.85 -5.66
C ARG A 331 -5.62 -9.25 -5.94
N ALA A 332 -6.27 -9.85 -4.94
CA ALA A 332 -7.67 -10.23 -5.00
C ALA A 332 -8.57 -9.04 -5.39
N PHE A 333 -8.29 -7.88 -4.81
CA PHE A 333 -9.00 -6.65 -5.12
C PHE A 333 -8.82 -6.22 -6.57
N GLY A 334 -7.59 -6.25 -7.09
CA GLY A 334 -7.31 -5.95 -8.50
C GLY A 334 -7.99 -6.91 -9.48
N GLU A 335 -7.98 -8.21 -9.17
CA GLU A 335 -8.66 -9.23 -9.99
C GLU A 335 -10.18 -9.03 -10.02
N ALA A 336 -10.79 -8.72 -8.87
CA ALA A 336 -12.23 -8.42 -8.79
C ALA A 336 -12.59 -7.16 -9.58
N ALA A 337 -11.80 -6.08 -9.44
CA ALA A 337 -12.01 -4.83 -10.18
C ALA A 337 -11.92 -5.02 -11.70
N SER A 338 -11.01 -5.87 -12.18
CA SER A 338 -10.88 -6.18 -13.61
C SER A 338 -12.06 -6.94 -14.19
N LYS A 339 -12.75 -7.76 -13.38
CA LYS A 339 -13.90 -8.56 -13.79
C LYS A 339 -15.23 -7.80 -13.69
N GLY A 340 -15.31 -6.78 -12.85
CA GLY A 340 -16.50 -5.96 -12.64
C GLY A 340 -16.67 -4.79 -13.63
N GLY A 341 -15.73 -4.59 -14.55
CA GLY A 341 -15.74 -3.48 -15.52
C GLY A 341 -16.51 -3.71 -16.82
N GLU A 342 -17.23 -4.84 -16.96
CA GLU A 342 -18.06 -5.17 -18.13
C GLU A 342 -19.58 -5.05 -17.87
N GLN A 343 -20.02 -4.13 -17.00
CA GLN A 343 -21.46 -3.86 -16.80
C GLN A 343 -21.85 -2.45 -17.21
#